data_AF-A0A956FQB1-F1
#
_entry.id   AF-A0A956FQB1-F1
#
_cell.length_a   1.000
_cell.length_b   1.000
_cell.length_c   1.000
_cell.angle_alpha   90.00
_cell.angle_beta   90.00
_cell.angle_gamma   90.00
#
_symmetry.space_group_name_H-M   'P 1'
#
loop_
_entity.id
_entity.type
_entity.pdbx_description
1 polymer ?
#
loop_
_entity_poly.entity_id
_entity_poly.type
_entity_poly.pdbx_seq_one_letter_code
_entity_poly.pdbx_strand_id
1 'polypeptide(L)'
;MTYDPHPTIIPPLHGAEWIDADFSRLPERWPRFRTRLQIDKTGEAYDIAHEELERYAEGKAIVWPDRTIYFLCDMHADTDAFFRSLVASGGVEKTGPGDGDFRLTAEGRRATFVIGGDCLDKGP
;
A
#
# COMPACT_ATOMS: atom_id res chain seq x y z
N MET A 1 -19.33 6.85 -13.12
CA MET A 1 -18.68 7.50 -11.96
C MET A 1 -17.39 8.12 -12.46
N THR A 2 -17.31 9.44 -12.57
CA THR A 2 -16.06 10.13 -12.93
C THR A 2 -15.16 10.14 -11.70
N TYR A 3 -14.11 9.32 -11.73
CA TYR A 3 -13.04 9.36 -10.72
C TYR A 3 -12.41 10.75 -10.75
N ASP A 4 -12.69 11.56 -9.74
CA ASP A 4 -12.02 12.84 -9.53
C ASP A 4 -10.66 12.52 -8.87
N PRO A 5 -9.53 12.70 -9.58
CA PRO A 5 -8.25 12.35 -9.02
C PRO A 5 -7.94 13.28 -7.86
N HIS A 6 -8.00 12.77 -6.63
CA HIS A 6 -7.49 13.47 -5.48
C HIS A 6 -6.07 13.99 -5.78
N PRO A 7 -5.73 15.23 -5.38
CA PRO A 7 -4.39 15.75 -5.57
C PRO A 7 -3.39 14.77 -4.99
N THR A 8 -2.25 14.61 -5.68
CA THR A 8 -1.14 13.80 -5.19
C THR A 8 -0.62 14.44 -3.90
N ILE A 9 -1.15 13.99 -2.77
CA ILE A 9 -0.67 14.39 -1.44
C ILE A 9 0.52 13.49 -1.15
N ILE A 10 1.71 14.07 -1.18
CA ILE A 10 2.87 13.46 -0.57
C ILE A 10 2.74 13.75 0.93
N PRO A 11 2.53 12.73 1.77
CA PRO A 11 2.48 12.98 3.19
C PRO A 11 3.85 13.46 3.67
N PRO A 12 3.92 14.34 4.68
CA PRO A 12 5.19 14.71 5.28
C PRO A 12 5.84 13.46 5.89
N LEU A 13 7.05 13.16 5.46
CA LEU A 13 7.83 12.03 5.96
C LEU A 13 8.57 12.46 7.22
N HIS A 14 8.43 11.68 8.29
CA HIS A 14 9.06 11.92 9.58
C HIS A 14 9.89 10.70 9.99
N GLY A 15 11.10 10.93 10.50
CA GLY A 15 12.01 9.84 10.88
C GLY A 15 12.73 9.18 9.72
N ALA A 16 12.74 9.82 8.54
CA ALA A 16 13.43 9.32 7.35
C ALA A 16 14.95 9.24 7.55
N GLU A 17 15.52 10.04 8.45
CA GLU A 17 16.94 10.00 8.82
C GLU A 17 17.37 8.67 9.47
N TRP A 18 16.41 7.90 9.99
CA TRP A 18 16.65 6.61 10.62
C TRP A 18 16.40 5.42 9.69
N ILE A 19 16.12 5.69 8.42
CA ILE A 19 15.77 4.70 7.41
C ILE A 19 16.60 4.96 6.16
N ASP A 20 17.33 3.94 5.70
CA ASP A 20 18.06 4.02 4.43
C ASP A 20 17.10 3.89 3.24
N ALA A 21 16.40 4.97 2.88
CA ALA A 21 15.48 4.98 1.75
C ALA A 21 15.53 6.28 0.95
N ASP A 22 15.59 6.11 -0.37
CA ASP A 22 15.39 7.19 -1.32
C ASP A 22 13.90 7.42 -1.57
N PHE A 23 13.33 8.39 -0.85
CA PHE A 23 11.95 8.82 -1.03
C PHE A 23 11.77 9.88 -2.13
N SER A 24 12.80 10.17 -2.95
CA SER A 24 12.68 11.13 -4.06
C SER A 24 11.68 10.67 -5.15
N ARG A 25 11.36 9.37 -5.17
CA ARG A 25 10.33 8.76 -6.01
C ARG A 25 8.98 8.75 -5.30
N LEU A 26 8.39 9.93 -5.26
CA LEU A 26 7.07 10.25 -4.74
C LEU A 26 5.96 9.63 -5.62
N PRO A 27 4.71 9.49 -5.10
CA PRO A 27 3.81 8.42 -5.49
C PRO A 27 3.48 8.38 -6.99
N GLU A 28 3.66 7.20 -7.57
CA GLU A 28 3.28 6.93 -8.94
C GLU A 28 1.80 6.57 -9.03
N ARG A 29 1.10 7.09 -10.04
CA ARG A 29 -0.30 6.73 -10.27
C ARG A 29 -0.40 5.25 -10.65
N TRP A 30 -1.31 4.55 -9.99
CA TRP A 30 -1.75 3.23 -10.42
C TRP A 30 -3.07 3.34 -11.22
N PRO A 31 -3.24 2.59 -12.32
CA PRO A 31 -2.21 1.78 -12.98
C PRO A 31 -1.13 2.66 -13.63
N ARG A 32 0.14 2.22 -13.55
CA ARG A 32 1.27 2.93 -14.17
C ARG A 32 1.10 3.07 -15.69
N PHE A 33 0.38 2.14 -16.31
CA PHE A 33 0.18 2.07 -17.75
C PHE A 33 -1.13 2.76 -18.16
N ARG A 34 -1.04 3.76 -19.05
CA ARG A 34 -2.20 4.53 -19.54
C ARG A 34 -3.01 3.82 -20.63
N THR A 35 -2.41 2.86 -21.33
CA THR A 35 -3.00 2.31 -22.57
C THR A 35 -3.25 0.81 -22.52
N ARG A 36 -2.38 0.03 -21.87
CA ARG A 36 -2.57 -1.41 -21.74
C ARG A 36 -1.86 -1.94 -20.50
N LEU A 37 -2.59 -2.58 -19.59
CA LEU A 37 -1.99 -3.40 -18.55
C LEU A 37 -1.26 -4.55 -19.24
N GLN A 38 0.05 -4.67 -19.00
CA GLN A 38 0.79 -5.87 -19.38
C GLN A 38 0.46 -6.95 -18.35
N ILE A 39 -0.63 -7.66 -18.60
CA ILE A 39 -0.93 -8.92 -17.91
C ILE A 39 -0.09 -9.99 -18.61
N ASP A 40 0.67 -10.77 -17.86
CA ASP A 40 1.41 -11.89 -18.45
C ASP A 40 0.45 -12.90 -19.10
N LYS A 41 0.99 -13.79 -19.93
CA LYS A 41 0.21 -14.78 -20.70
C LYS A 41 -0.28 -15.97 -19.84
N THR A 42 -0.70 -15.76 -18.59
CA THR A 42 -1.42 -16.78 -17.79
C THR A 42 -2.95 -16.65 -17.89
N GLY A 43 -3.45 -15.86 -18.85
CA GLY A 43 -4.84 -15.42 -18.98
C GLY A 43 -5.93 -16.48 -19.07
N GLU A 44 -5.64 -17.76 -19.35
CA GLU A 44 -6.68 -18.78 -19.48
C GLU A 44 -7.28 -19.24 -18.13
N ALA A 45 -6.57 -19.02 -17.00
CA ALA A 45 -7.08 -19.38 -15.67
C ALA A 45 -7.91 -18.26 -14.99
N TYR A 46 -7.90 -17.04 -15.54
CA TYR A 46 -8.50 -15.85 -14.92
C TYR A 46 -9.87 -15.47 -15.48
N ASP A 47 -10.27 -15.96 -16.65
CA ASP A 47 -11.58 -15.62 -17.23
C ASP A 47 -12.74 -16.16 -16.38
N ILE A 48 -12.58 -17.34 -15.74
CA ILE A 48 -13.54 -17.85 -14.73
C ILE A 48 -13.59 -16.92 -13.51
N ALA A 49 -12.47 -16.33 -13.12
CA ALA A 49 -12.42 -15.38 -12.01
C ALA A 49 -13.11 -14.05 -12.37
N HIS A 50 -13.21 -13.68 -13.64
CA HIS A 50 -13.85 -12.43 -14.05
C HIS A 50 -15.38 -12.49 -13.92
N GLU A 51 -16.05 -13.49 -14.48
CA GLU A 51 -17.52 -13.62 -14.37
C GLU A 51 -17.97 -13.81 -12.91
N GLU A 52 -17.23 -14.61 -12.14
CA GLU A 52 -17.53 -14.82 -10.71
C GLU A 52 -17.23 -13.57 -9.88
N LEU A 53 -16.19 -12.80 -10.22
CA LEU A 53 -15.93 -11.50 -9.59
C LEU A 53 -17.02 -10.48 -9.93
N GLU A 54 -17.49 -10.44 -11.19
CA GLU A 54 -18.60 -9.59 -11.59
C GLU A 54 -19.87 -9.98 -10.82
N ARG A 55 -20.25 -11.26 -10.77
CA ARG A 55 -21.40 -11.73 -9.98
C ARG A 55 -21.26 -11.39 -8.49
N TYR A 56 -20.07 -11.57 -7.93
CA TYR A 56 -19.78 -11.24 -6.54
C TYR A 56 -19.89 -9.73 -6.28
N ALA A 57 -19.44 -8.91 -7.23
CA ALA A 57 -19.50 -7.45 -7.16
C ALA A 57 -20.92 -6.92 -7.38
N GLU A 58 -21.70 -7.50 -8.30
CA GLU A 58 -23.08 -7.14 -8.59
C GLU A 58 -23.99 -7.31 -7.37
N GLY A 59 -23.73 -8.34 -6.55
CA GLY A 59 -24.47 -8.61 -5.32
C GLY A 59 -24.05 -7.76 -4.11
N LYS A 60 -23.00 -6.93 -4.22
CA LYS A 60 -22.43 -6.21 -3.08
C LYS A 60 -22.25 -4.72 -3.38
N ALA A 61 -22.76 -3.90 -2.47
CA ALA A 61 -22.38 -2.50 -2.48
C ALA A 61 -20.87 -2.39 -2.20
N ILE A 62 -20.12 -1.82 -3.15
CA ILE A 62 -18.74 -1.40 -2.89
C ILE A 62 -18.83 -0.27 -1.86
N VAL A 63 -18.48 -0.58 -0.62
CA VAL A 63 -18.43 0.39 0.46
C VAL A 63 -17.04 1.00 0.49
N TRP A 64 -16.96 2.28 0.16
CA TRP A 64 -15.73 3.04 0.35
C TRP A 64 -15.46 3.20 1.86
N PRO A 65 -14.22 3.03 2.30
CA PRO A 65 -13.88 3.22 3.70
C PRO A 65 -14.03 4.69 4.08
N ASP A 66 -14.44 4.93 5.33
CA ASP A 66 -14.54 6.26 5.94
C ASP A 66 -13.18 6.76 6.48
N ARG A 67 -12.18 5.88 6.50
CA ARG A 67 -10.80 6.14 6.93
C ARG A 67 -9.84 5.80 5.81
N THR A 68 -8.73 6.54 5.74
CA THR A 68 -7.60 6.19 4.87
C THR A 68 -7.13 4.77 5.20
N ILE A 69 -6.98 3.93 4.17
CA ILE A 69 -6.42 2.58 4.31
C ILE A 69 -5.00 2.58 3.75
N TYR A 70 -4.05 2.19 4.59
CA TYR A 70 -2.70 1.82 4.14
C TYR A 70 -2.62 0.30 4.05
N PHE A 71 -2.51 -0.22 2.84
CA PHE A 71 -2.40 -1.65 2.57
C PHE A 71 -0.95 -2.02 2.27
N LEU A 72 -0.41 -2.96 3.03
CA LEU A 72 0.99 -3.41 2.97
C LEU A 72 0.99 -4.94 2.84
N CYS A 73 1.69 -5.50 1.86
CA CYS A 73 1.72 -6.95 1.62
C CYS A 73 3.10 -7.41 1.12
N ASP A 74 3.34 -8.71 1.17
CA ASP A 74 4.50 -9.38 0.56
C ASP A 74 5.84 -8.86 1.10
N MET A 75 5.86 -8.56 2.42
CA MET A 75 7.08 -8.10 3.09
C MET A 75 8.17 -9.16 3.10
N HIS A 76 7.82 -10.45 2.99
CA HIS A 76 8.78 -11.55 2.87
C HIS A 76 9.92 -11.44 3.89
N ALA A 77 9.58 -11.32 5.18
CA ALA A 77 10.51 -11.19 6.30
C ALA A 77 11.53 -10.03 6.22
N ASP A 78 11.36 -9.06 5.32
CA ASP A 78 12.21 -7.88 5.21
C ASP A 78 11.71 -6.76 6.14
N THR A 79 12.31 -6.70 7.34
CA THR A 79 11.99 -5.69 8.36
C THR A 79 12.28 -4.27 7.89
N ASP A 80 13.35 -4.07 7.11
CA ASP A 80 13.72 -2.75 6.62
C ASP A 80 12.73 -2.25 5.57
N ALA A 81 12.34 -3.11 4.63
CA ALA A 81 11.29 -2.81 3.65
C ALA A 81 9.96 -2.50 4.34
N PHE A 82 9.64 -3.20 5.43
CA PHE A 82 8.44 -2.92 6.21
C PHE A 82 8.47 -1.53 6.84
N PHE A 83 9.56 -1.15 7.53
CA PHE A 83 9.68 0.20 8.11
C PHE A 83 9.69 1.29 7.04
N ARG A 84 10.37 1.08 5.92
CA ARG A 84 10.35 2.00 4.78
C ARG A 84 8.94 2.24 4.28
N SER A 85 8.15 1.18 4.16
CA SER A 85 6.76 1.26 3.69
C SER A 85 5.84 1.95 4.70
N LEU A 86 6.03 1.68 6.00
CA LEU A 86 5.32 2.36 7.07
C LEU A 86 5.61 3.87 7.09
N VAL A 87 6.88 4.28 7.00
CA VAL A 87 7.24 5.70 6.98
C VAL A 87 6.82 6.37 5.68
N ALA A 88 6.94 5.69 4.52
CA ALA A 88 6.45 6.19 3.23
C ALA A 88 4.95 6.50 3.25
N SER A 89 4.17 5.79 4.07
CA SER A 89 2.73 6.06 4.22
C SER A 89 2.43 7.41 4.88
N GLY A 90 3.41 8.00 5.59
CA GLY A 90 3.21 9.17 6.46
C GLY A 90 2.43 8.89 7.75
N GLY A 91 1.89 7.68 7.91
CA GLY A 91 1.16 7.27 9.09
C GLY A 91 2.05 6.86 10.26
N VAL A 92 3.32 6.54 10.00
CA VAL A 92 4.31 6.15 11.00
C VAL A 92 5.53 7.05 10.93
N GLU A 93 6.08 7.35 12.10
CA GLU A 93 7.35 8.05 12.26
C GLU A 93 8.30 7.15 13.04
N LYS A 94 9.52 6.97 12.51
CA LYS A 94 10.61 6.33 13.25
C LYS A 94 11.25 7.35 14.20
N THR A 95 11.51 6.97 15.45
CA THR A 95 12.01 7.85 16.51
C THR A 95 13.42 7.48 16.99
N GLY A 96 14.02 6.42 16.44
CA GLY A 96 15.32 5.91 16.84
C GLY A 96 15.76 4.71 15.99
N PRO A 97 16.94 4.12 16.26
CA PRO A 97 17.49 3.07 15.42
C PRO A 97 16.79 1.71 15.57
N GLY A 98 16.16 1.40 16.71
CA GLY A 98 15.62 0.07 17.00
C GLY A 98 14.20 -0.18 16.47
N ASP A 99 13.81 -1.45 16.42
CA ASP A 99 12.50 -1.90 15.91
C ASP A 99 11.32 -1.42 16.77
N GLY A 100 11.56 -1.09 18.04
CA GLY A 100 10.54 -0.51 18.93
C GLY A 100 10.46 1.01 18.83
N ASP A 101 11.39 1.66 18.14
CA ASP A 101 11.53 3.11 18.14
C ASP A 101 10.67 3.73 17.04
N PHE A 102 9.35 3.61 17.15
CA PHE A 102 8.41 4.24 16.24
C PHE A 102 7.11 4.66 16.93
N ARG A 103 6.38 5.57 16.27
CA ARG A 103 5.07 6.02 16.74
C ARG A 103 4.14 6.33 15.57
N LEU A 104 2.84 6.27 15.84
CA LEU A 104 1.84 6.75 14.89
C LEU A 104 1.82 8.29 14.84
N THR A 105 1.77 8.82 13.63
CA THR A 105 1.47 10.24 13.38
C THR A 105 0.00 10.54 13.68
N ALA A 106 -0.40 11.81 13.68
CA ALA A 106 -1.80 12.18 13.85
C ALA A 106 -2.69 11.59 12.74
N GLU A 107 -2.16 11.52 11.51
CA GLU A 107 -2.83 10.87 10.37
C GLU A 107 -2.90 9.36 10.56
N GLY A 108 -1.79 8.71 10.92
CA GLY A 108 -1.76 7.27 11.16
C GLY A 108 -2.74 6.81 12.23
N ARG A 109 -2.97 7.61 13.28
CA ARG A 109 -3.99 7.33 14.31
C ARG A 109 -5.43 7.35 13.76
N ARG A 110 -5.68 8.11 12.69
CA ARG A 110 -6.98 8.18 12.01
C ARG A 110 -7.09 7.24 10.82
N ALA A 111 -5.99 6.61 10.40
CA ALA A 111 -5.97 5.63 9.32
C ALA A 111 -6.15 4.19 9.83
N THR A 112 -6.40 3.27 8.91
CA THR A 112 -6.40 1.82 9.15
C THR A 112 -5.23 1.22 8.40
N PHE A 113 -4.33 0.54 9.11
CA PHE A 113 -3.25 -0.24 8.49
C PHE A 113 -3.75 -1.68 8.30
N VAL A 114 -3.68 -2.17 7.07
CA VAL A 114 -4.02 -3.55 6.72
C VAL A 114 -2.75 -4.24 6.26
N ILE A 115 -2.35 -5.28 6.99
CA ILE A 115 -1.24 -6.15 6.62
C ILE A 115 -1.82 -7.34 5.86
N GLY A 116 -1.62 -7.36 4.55
CA GLY A 116 -2.28 -8.27 3.62
C GLY A 116 -1.82 -9.73 3.68
N GLY A 117 -0.71 -10.02 4.38
CA GLY A 117 -0.13 -11.36 4.48
C GLY A 117 1.20 -11.47 3.73
N ASP A 118 1.65 -12.71 3.56
CA ASP A 118 2.95 -13.08 2.97
C ASP A 118 4.15 -12.33 3.59
N CYS A 119 4.07 -12.15 4.91
CA CYS A 119 5.04 -11.39 5.69
C CYS A 119 6.25 -12.22 6.11
N LEU A 120 6.18 -13.54 6.00
CA LEU A 120 7.24 -14.47 6.44
C LEU A 120 7.90 -15.10 5.21
N ASP A 121 9.04 -15.75 5.44
CA ASP A 121 9.89 -16.43 4.45
C ASP A 121 10.58 -15.52 3.42
N LYS A 122 11.67 -16.02 2.82
CA LYS A 122 12.52 -15.40 1.78
C LYS A 122 13.40 -14.19 2.18
N GLY A 123 13.05 -13.52 3.27
CA GLY A 123 13.75 -12.29 3.68
C GLY A 123 15.23 -12.44 3.96
N PRO A 124 15.97 -11.32 3.95
CA PRO A 124 17.37 -11.27 4.36
C PRO A 124 17.61 -11.69 5.81
#